data_AF-A0A7C6BDC0-F1
#
_entry.id   AF-A0A7C6BDC0-F1
#
_cell.length_a   1.000
_cell.length_b   1.000
_cell.length_c   1.000
_cell.angle_alpha   90.00
_cell.angle_beta   90.00
_cell.angle_gamma   90.00
#
_symmetry.space_group_name_H-M   'P 1'
#
loop_
_entity.id
_entity.type
_entity.pdbx_description
1 polymer ?
#
loop_
_entity_poly.entity_id
_entity_poly.type
_entity_poly.pdbx_seq_one_letter_code
_entity_poly.pdbx_strand_id
1 'polypeptide(L)'
;MFDLYNKLIKKNRKNPNKLIHALEEEFGKENIIKISCSYIEFQNIQNQVDDKTILCIKNPYQSKESYMEFHKITNDPRTLVSVDLFFLGLISQNKDLSRQHYIL
;
A
#
# COMPACT_ATOMS: atom_id res chain seq x y z
N MET A 1 -12.33 -1.73 -7.29
CA MET A 1 -10.93 -2.24 -7.35
C MET A 1 -10.64 -3.06 -8.63
N PHE A 2 -11.55 -3.92 -9.08
CA PHE A 2 -11.38 -4.70 -10.32
C PHE A 2 -11.20 -3.83 -11.59
N ASP A 3 -11.92 -2.70 -11.68
CA ASP A 3 -11.75 -1.73 -12.76
C ASP A 3 -10.40 -1.02 -12.73
N LEU A 4 -9.93 -0.61 -11.54
CA LEU A 4 -8.61 -0.01 -11.36
C LEU A 4 -7.51 -0.98 -11.80
N TYR A 5 -7.67 -2.26 -11.45
CA TYR A 5 -6.74 -3.31 -11.83
C TYR A 5 -6.62 -3.44 -13.35
N ASN A 6 -7.74 -3.52 -14.07
CA ASN A 6 -7.72 -3.67 -15.53
C ASN A 6 -7.35 -2.38 -16.27
N LYS A 7 -7.79 -1.21 -15.78
CA LYS A 7 -7.56 0.09 -16.43
C LYS A 7 -6.13 0.59 -16.25
N LEU A 8 -5.59 0.55 -15.04
CA LEU A 8 -4.31 1.20 -14.70
C LEU A 8 -3.21 0.20 -14.36
N ILE A 9 -3.47 -0.74 -13.46
CA ILE A 9 -2.43 -1.65 -12.94
C ILE A 9 -1.94 -2.60 -14.03
N LYS A 10 -2.83 -3.35 -14.69
CA LYS A 10 -2.48 -4.31 -15.74
C LYS A 10 -1.71 -3.67 -16.90
N LYS A 11 -2.04 -2.42 -17.27
CA LYS A 11 -1.37 -1.69 -18.36
C LYS A 11 0.00 -1.17 -17.98
N ASN A 12 0.20 -0.73 -16.73
CA ASN A 12 1.43 -0.08 -16.28
C ASN A 12 2.29 -0.94 -15.34
N ARG A 13 1.94 -2.21 -15.10
CA ARG A 13 2.65 -3.15 -14.21
C ARG A 13 4.13 -3.42 -14.52
N LYS A 14 4.70 -2.88 -15.59
CA LYS A 14 6.15 -3.01 -15.89
C LYS A 14 6.91 -1.71 -15.63
N ASN A 15 6.19 -0.62 -15.37
CA ASN A 15 6.75 0.70 -15.17
C ASN A 15 6.17 1.31 -13.89
N PRO A 16 6.78 1.04 -12.71
CA PRO A 16 6.32 1.54 -11.42
C PRO A 16 6.10 3.05 -11.38
N ASN A 17 7.01 3.82 -11.99
CA ASN A 17 6.91 5.28 -11.98
C ASN A 17 5.69 5.77 -12.75
N LYS A 18 5.41 5.18 -13.92
CA LYS A 18 4.23 5.51 -14.71
C LYS A 18 2.94 5.08 -14.02
N LEU A 19 2.95 3.94 -13.32
CA LEU A 19 1.81 3.47 -12.54
C LEU A 19 1.52 4.42 -11.37
N ILE A 20 2.54 4.81 -10.61
CA ILE A 20 2.41 5.77 -9.52
C ILE A 20 1.83 7.10 -10.04
N HIS A 21 2.36 7.62 -11.15
CA HIS A 21 1.83 8.85 -11.75
C HIS A 21 0.35 8.72 -12.14
N ALA A 22 -0.04 7.60 -12.76
CA ALA A 22 -1.43 7.37 -13.13
C ALA A 22 -2.35 7.22 -11.90
N LEU A 23 -1.85 6.68 -10.80
CA LEU A 23 -2.57 6.64 -9.53
C LEU A 23 -2.70 8.04 -8.91
N GLU A 24 -1.64 8.86 -8.98
CA GLU A 24 -1.67 10.27 -8.53
C GLU A 24 -2.69 11.09 -9.34
N GLU A 25 -2.82 10.84 -10.65
CA GLU A 25 -3.82 11.49 -11.51
C GLU A 25 -5.27 11.07 -11.18
N GLU A 26 -5.49 9.77 -10.90
CA GLU A 26 -6.84 9.23 -10.64
C GLU A 26 -7.34 9.55 -9.22
N PHE A 27 -6.47 9.45 -8.22
CA PHE A 27 -6.85 9.58 -6.80
C PHE A 27 -6.46 10.91 -6.16
N GLY A 28 -5.68 11.75 -6.84
CA GLY A 28 -5.07 12.94 -6.24
C GLY A 28 -3.74 12.59 -5.57
N LYS A 29 -2.74 13.44 -5.77
CA LYS A 29 -1.36 13.21 -5.32
C LYS A 29 -1.25 13.15 -3.80
N GLU A 30 -2.10 13.88 -3.09
CA GLU A 30 -2.23 13.89 -1.64
C GLU A 30 -2.68 12.55 -1.05
N ASN A 31 -3.36 11.72 -1.85
CA ASN A 31 -3.84 10.41 -1.44
C ASN A 31 -2.84 9.29 -1.75
N ILE A 32 -1.69 9.59 -2.36
CA ILE A 32 -0.64 8.61 -2.67
C ILE A 32 0.57 8.87 -1.77
N ILE A 33 0.79 7.99 -0.79
CA ILE A 33 1.95 8.08 0.11
C ILE A 33 2.96 7.00 -0.25
N LYS A 34 4.21 7.41 -0.41
CA LYS A 34 5.33 6.50 -0.72
C LYS A 34 6.08 6.24 0.57
N ILE A 35 6.18 4.98 0.95
CA ILE A 35 6.93 4.55 2.14
C ILE A 35 8.02 3.55 1.74
N SER A 36 9.03 3.44 2.57
CA SER A 36 9.99 2.34 2.46
C SER A 36 9.35 1.02 2.89
N CYS A 37 10.03 -0.08 2.59
CA CYS A 37 9.62 -1.40 3.05
C CYS A 37 10.01 -1.59 4.53
N SER A 38 9.30 -0.88 5.41
CA SER A 38 9.51 -0.88 6.85
C SER A 38 8.16 -0.90 7.58
N TYR A 39 7.98 -1.90 8.44
CA TYR A 39 6.78 -2.02 9.26
C TYR A 39 6.70 -0.89 10.31
N ILE A 40 7.84 -0.41 10.81
CA ILE A 40 7.89 0.73 11.74
C ILE A 40 7.41 2.01 11.05
N GLU A 41 7.90 2.29 9.84
CA GLU A 41 7.42 3.42 9.05
C GLU A 41 5.93 3.31 8.75
N PHE A 42 5.49 2.12 8.32
CA PHE A 42 4.08 1.82 8.11
C PHE A 42 3.24 2.16 9.34
N GLN A 43 3.65 1.73 10.54
CA GLN A 43 2.94 2.01 11.80
C GLN A 43 2.87 3.51 12.10
N ASN A 44 3.97 4.25 11.91
CA ASN A 44 4.03 5.67 12.19
C ASN A 44 3.09 6.49 11.31
N ILE A 45 2.92 6.09 10.04
CA ILE A 45 2.06 6.81 9.12
C ILE A 45 0.56 6.49 9.32
N GLN A 46 0.20 5.45 10.07
CA GLN A 46 -1.20 5.03 10.26
C GLN A 46 -2.09 6.13 10.87
N ASN A 47 -1.51 7.08 11.60
CA ASN A 47 -2.27 8.19 12.16
C ASN A 47 -2.58 9.29 11.12
N GLN A 48 -1.81 9.35 10.04
CA GLN A 48 -1.85 10.40 9.01
C GLN A 48 -2.62 9.98 7.75
N VAL A 49 -2.85 8.68 7.58
CA VAL A 49 -3.61 8.12 6.46
C VAL A 49 -5.11 8.18 6.72
N ASP A 50 -5.86 8.29 5.63
CA ASP A 50 -7.32 8.15 5.57
C ASP A 50 -7.70 6.96 4.69
N ASP A 51 -8.97 6.56 4.68
CA ASP A 51 -9.43 5.37 3.92
C ASP A 51 -9.25 5.50 2.39
N LYS A 52 -9.05 6.73 1.89
CA LYS A 52 -8.77 7.02 0.48
C LYS A 52 -7.29 6.93 0.14
N THR A 53 -6.42 6.81 1.14
CA THR A 53 -4.97 6.80 0.95
C THR A 53 -4.50 5.45 0.41
N ILE A 54 -3.65 5.50 -0.61
CA ILE A 54 -2.93 4.35 -1.15
C ILE A 54 -1.47 4.46 -0.75
N LEU A 55 -0.97 3.46 -0.04
CA LEU A 55 0.45 3.34 0.25
C LEU A 55 1.17 2.62 -0.89
N CYS A 56 2.27 3.21 -1.31
CA CYS A 56 3.17 2.67 -2.33
C CYS A 56 4.47 2.24 -1.66
N ILE A 57 4.68 0.92 -1.55
CA ILE A 57 5.87 0.31 -0.97
C ILE A 57 6.81 -0.12 -2.08
N LYS A 58 7.98 0.52 -2.17
CA LYS A 58 8.96 0.20 -3.21
C LYS A 58 9.81 -1.00 -2.82
N ASN A 59 10.13 -1.83 -3.82
CA ASN A 59 11.05 -2.95 -3.74
C ASN A 59 10.81 -3.93 -2.57
N PRO A 60 9.59 -4.45 -2.38
CA PRO A 60 9.25 -5.32 -1.25
C PRO A 60 10.09 -6.61 -1.19
N TYR A 61 10.63 -7.09 -2.32
CA TYR A 61 11.45 -8.32 -2.38
C TYR A 61 12.93 -8.07 -2.67
N GLN A 62 13.46 -6.87 -2.39
CA GLN A 62 14.88 -6.58 -2.63
C GLN A 62 15.82 -7.44 -1.78
N SER A 63 15.42 -7.75 -0.55
CA SER A 63 16.18 -8.59 0.38
C SER A 63 15.23 -9.44 1.22
N LYS A 64 15.79 -10.43 1.93
CA LYS A 64 15.04 -11.24 2.90
C LYS A 64 14.40 -10.37 3.98
N GLU A 65 15.10 -9.33 4.42
CA GLU A 65 14.60 -8.39 5.42
C GLU A 65 13.41 -7.59 4.90
N SER A 66 13.52 -7.00 3.70
CA SER A 66 12.40 -6.30 3.06
C SER A 66 11.20 -7.21 2.87
N TYR A 67 11.41 -8.47 2.47
CA TYR A 67 10.34 -9.44 2.36
C TYR A 67 9.62 -9.67 3.69
N MET A 68 10.37 -9.85 4.78
CA MET A 68 9.79 -10.07 6.11
C MET A 68 9.01 -8.83 6.60
N GLU A 69 9.54 -7.63 6.35
CA GLU A 69 8.84 -6.38 6.67
C GLU A 69 7.57 -6.22 5.84
N PHE A 70 7.63 -6.46 4.52
CA PHE A 70 6.46 -6.42 3.66
C PHE A 70 5.39 -7.42 4.10
N HIS A 71 5.81 -8.64 4.46
CA HIS A 71 4.91 -9.67 4.96
C HIS A 71 4.21 -9.26 6.27
N LYS A 72 4.89 -8.54 7.18
CA LYS A 72 4.23 -7.98 8.37
C LYS A 72 3.16 -6.96 7.98
N ILE A 73 3.49 -6.07 7.04
CA ILE A 73 2.58 -5.03 6.56
C ILE A 73 1.32 -5.63 5.89
N THR A 74 1.48 -6.62 5.02
CA THR A 74 0.34 -7.23 4.31
C THR A 74 -0.58 -8.04 5.21
N ASN A 75 -0.07 -8.55 6.34
CA ASN A 75 -0.86 -9.27 7.33
C ASN A 75 -1.37 -8.37 8.47
N ASP A 76 -1.08 -7.07 8.44
CA ASP A 76 -1.60 -6.14 9.42
C ASP A 76 -3.13 -6.02 9.27
N PRO A 77 -3.91 -6.06 10.37
CA PRO A 77 -5.37 -5.97 10.31
C PRO A 77 -5.90 -4.65 9.71
N ARG A 78 -5.08 -3.61 9.62
CA ARG A 78 -5.43 -2.33 8.98
C ARG A 78 -5.30 -2.39 7.46
N THR A 79 -4.64 -3.40 6.91
CA THR A 79 -4.53 -3.62 5.47
C THR A 79 -5.81 -4.27 4.94
N LEU A 80 -6.58 -3.53 4.13
CA LEU A 80 -7.79 -4.06 3.48
C LEU A 80 -7.46 -4.82 2.20
N VAL A 81 -6.58 -4.23 1.40
CA VAL A 81 -6.35 -4.65 0.02
C VAL A 81 -4.88 -4.43 -0.28
N SER A 82 -4.22 -5.48 -0.75
CA SER A 82 -2.87 -5.39 -1.28
C SER A 82 -2.84 -5.83 -2.73
N VAL A 83 -2.14 -5.04 -3.56
CA VAL A 83 -1.72 -5.45 -4.90
C VAL A 83 -0.21 -5.55 -4.90
N ASP A 84 0.28 -6.77 -5.08
CA ASP A 84 1.70 -7.05 -5.24
C ASP A 84 2.08 -7.10 -6.72
N LEU A 85 3.04 -6.25 -7.10
CA LEU A 85 3.63 -6.18 -8.43
C LEU A 85 5.11 -6.57 -8.45
N PHE A 86 5.60 -7.29 -7.43
CA PHE A 86 7.00 -7.69 -7.22
C PHE A 86 7.96 -6.52 -6.96
N PHE A 87 8.02 -5.51 -7.81
CA PHE A 87 8.85 -4.32 -7.59
C PHE A 87 8.13 -3.22 -6.78
N LEU A 88 6.82 -3.35 -6.60
CA LEU A 88 5.97 -2.36 -5.93
C LEU A 88 4.78 -3.06 -5.26
N GLY A 89 4.57 -2.79 -3.97
CA GLY A 89 3.34 -3.11 -3.27
C GLY A 89 2.42 -1.89 -3.20
N LEU A 90 1.15 -2.07 -3.53
CA LEU A 90 0.10 -1.06 -3.33
C LEU A 90 -0.81 -1.53 -2.20
N ILE A 91 -1.06 -0.67 -1.21
CA ILE A 91 -1.85 -1.02 -0.04
C ILE A 91 -2.95 0.01 0.17
N SER A 92 -4.19 -0.45 0.25
CA SER A 92 -5.32 0.34 0.76
C SER A 92 -5.61 -0.05 2.20
N GLN A 93 -5.97 0.94 3.02
CA GLN A 93 -6.06 0.78 4.47
C GLN A 93 -7.45 1.08 4.99
N ASN A 94 -7.74 0.58 6.20
CA ASN A 94 -8.88 0.99 7.00
C ASN A 94 -8.38 1.42 8.38
N LYS A 95 -8.57 2.70 8.70
CA LYS A 95 -8.09 3.26 9.96
C LYS A 95 -8.86 2.74 11.18
N ASP A 96 -10.14 2.46 11.01
CA ASP A 96 -11.06 2.09 12.09
C ASP A 96 -10.89 0.65 12.58
N LEU A 97 -10.33 -0.24 11.76
CA LEU A 97 -10.00 -1.62 12.18
C LEU A 97 -8.89 -1.66 13.26
N SER A 98 -8.14 -0.57 13.46
CA SER A 98 -7.21 -0.46 14.59
C SER A 98 -7.90 -0.34 15.96
N ARG A 99 -9.17 0.07 16.01
CA ARG A 99 -9.92 0.35 17.25
C ARG A 99 -10.77 -0.80 17.76
N GLN A 100 -10.88 -1.91 17.03
CA GLN A 100 -11.55 -3.11 17.53
C GLN A 100 -10.65 -3.86 18.52
N HIS A 101 -10.37 -3.25 19.67
CA HIS A 101 -10.12 -4.04 20.88
C HIS A 101 -11.43 -4.80 21.13
N TYR A 102 -11.45 -6.09 20.85
CA TYR A 102 -12.43 -6.98 21.45
C TYR A 102 -12.25 -6.87 22.96
N ILE A 103 -13.13 -6.12 23.62
CA ILE A 103 -13.36 -6.26 25.05
C ILE A 103 -14.15 -7.58 25.15
N LEU A 104 -13.46 -8.67 25.50
CA LEU A 104 -14.08 -9.91 25.95
C LEU A 104 -14.62 -9.73 27.37
#